data_AF-A0A534RGC1-F1
#
_entry.id   AF-A0A534RGC1-F1
#
_cell.length_a   1.000
_cell.length_b   1.000
_cell.length_c   1.000
_cell.angle_alpha   90.00
_cell.angle_beta   90.00
_cell.angle_gamma   90.00
#
_symmetry.space_group_name_H-M   'P 1'
#
loop_
_entity.id
_entity.type
_entity.pdbx_description
1 polymer ?
#
loop_
_entity_poly.entity_id
_entity_poly.type
_entity_poly.pdbx_seq_one_letter_code
_entity_poly.pdbx_strand_id
1 'polypeptide(L)'
;MPRPPARLGPVAAEIHGICDGRFLAVRRAFARNFNEHGEVGAAVAVALGARFVVDIWAGWTDGTCTRSWERDTLVNVFSVGKAMAALSVLLLVERGQVDLDALVTRYWPAFGAAGKSRIT
;
A
#
# COMPACT_ATOMS: atom_id res chain seq x y z
N MET A 1 -17.83 -9.75 -28.33
CA MET A 1 -16.87 -9.27 -27.31
C MET A 1 -15.64 -8.73 -28.02
N PRO A 2 -15.19 -7.50 -27.75
CA PRO A 2 -13.91 -7.03 -28.28
C PRO A 2 -12.77 -7.83 -27.63
N ARG A 3 -11.81 -8.24 -28.46
CA ARG A 3 -10.61 -8.98 -28.07
C ARG A 3 -9.79 -8.11 -27.10
N PRO A 4 -9.27 -8.66 -25.99
CA PRO A 4 -8.36 -7.92 -25.13
C PRO A 4 -7.15 -7.45 -25.96
N PRO A 5 -6.62 -6.24 -25.72
CA PRO A 5 -5.44 -5.76 -26.43
C PRO A 5 -4.31 -6.78 -26.26
N ALA A 6 -3.53 -6.96 -27.33
CA ALA A 6 -2.35 -7.82 -27.30
C ALA A 6 -1.44 -7.35 -26.15
N ARG A 7 -1.07 -8.28 -25.25
CA ARG A 7 -0.03 -7.99 -24.26
C ARG A 7 1.22 -7.61 -25.06
N LEU A 8 1.65 -6.36 -24.95
CA LEU A 8 2.98 -5.96 -25.39
C LEU A 8 3.96 -6.93 -24.71
N GLY A 9 4.89 -7.49 -25.50
CA GLY A 9 5.94 -8.36 -24.97
C GLY A 9 6.74 -7.64 -23.88
N PRO A 10 7.60 -8.36 -23.12
CA PRO A 10 8.28 -7.80 -21.95
C PRO A 10 9.24 -6.69 -22.39
N VAL A 11 8.76 -5.45 -22.41
CA VAL A 11 9.62 -4.27 -22.41
C VAL A 11 9.95 -4.06 -20.94
N ALA A 12 11.21 -4.29 -20.57
CA ALA A 12 11.68 -4.06 -19.21
C ALA A 12 11.30 -2.63 -18.81
N ALA A 13 10.44 -2.51 -17.79
CA ALA A 13 9.96 -1.21 -17.34
C ALA A 13 11.17 -0.38 -16.86
N GLU A 14 11.29 0.85 -17.36
CA GLU A 14 12.32 1.78 -16.87
C GLU A 14 12.08 2.05 -15.39
N ILE A 15 13.10 1.80 -14.56
CA ILE A 15 13.03 2.02 -13.11
C ILE A 15 13.56 3.41 -12.80
N HIS A 16 12.67 4.26 -12.28
CA HIS A 16 12.97 5.61 -11.84
C HIS A 16 13.24 5.66 -10.32
N GLY A 17 13.75 6.80 -9.85
CA GLY A 17 13.95 7.07 -8.43
C GLY A 17 15.36 6.76 -7.91
N ILE A 18 15.48 6.62 -6.58
CA ILE A 18 16.76 6.44 -5.89
C ILE A 18 16.89 5.04 -5.29
N CYS A 19 18.08 4.46 -5.41
CA CYS A 19 18.43 3.21 -4.72
C CYS A 19 19.89 3.28 -4.30
N ASP A 20 20.13 3.33 -2.99
CA ASP A 20 21.46 3.23 -2.42
C ASP A 20 22.12 1.91 -2.85
N GLY A 21 23.41 1.96 -3.21
CA GLY A 21 24.17 0.81 -3.71
C GLY A 21 24.12 -0.41 -2.77
N ARG A 22 23.97 -0.19 -1.46
CA ARG A 22 23.85 -1.27 -0.47
C ARG A 22 22.55 -2.07 -0.61
N PHE A 23 21.53 -1.52 -1.26
CA PHE A 23 20.20 -2.10 -1.42
C PHE A 23 19.88 -2.50 -2.88
N LEU A 24 20.90 -2.66 -3.74
CA LEU A 24 20.70 -3.07 -5.13
C LEU A 24 19.95 -4.42 -5.29
N ALA A 25 19.96 -5.27 -4.26
CA ALA A 25 19.15 -6.47 -4.25
C ALA A 25 17.64 -6.17 -4.36
N VAL A 26 17.17 -5.07 -3.75
CA VAL A 26 15.79 -4.59 -3.84
C VAL A 26 15.48 -4.15 -5.27
N ARG A 27 16.34 -3.33 -5.88
CA ARG A 27 16.17 -2.89 -7.29
C ARG A 27 16.13 -4.07 -8.26
N ARG A 28 16.99 -5.08 -8.07
CA ARG A 28 16.97 -6.31 -8.89
C ARG A 28 15.68 -7.10 -8.70
N ALA A 29 15.20 -7.25 -7.46
CA ALA A 29 13.93 -7.94 -7.21
C ALA A 29 12.73 -7.19 -7.80
N PHE A 30 12.72 -5.86 -7.67
CA PHE A 30 11.71 -5.00 -8.28
C PHE A 30 11.69 -5.16 -9.80
N ALA A 31 12.84 -5.14 -10.47
CA ALA A 31 12.94 -5.39 -11.92
C ALA A 31 12.41 -6.78 -12.32
N ARG A 32 12.72 -7.83 -11.54
CA ARG A 32 12.20 -9.18 -11.79
C ARG A 32 10.68 -9.25 -11.73
N ASN A 33 10.02 -8.49 -10.85
CA ASN A 33 8.56 -8.50 -10.79
C ASN A 33 7.91 -8.06 -12.11
N PHE A 34 8.50 -7.08 -12.81
CA PHE A 34 8.04 -6.70 -14.14
C PHE A 34 8.35 -7.78 -15.19
N ASN A 35 9.59 -8.27 -15.21
CA ASN A 35 10.08 -9.18 -16.26
C ASN A 35 9.50 -10.59 -16.16
N GLU A 36 9.27 -11.09 -14.95
CA GLU A 36 8.94 -12.49 -14.66
C GLU A 36 7.51 -12.65 -14.11
N HIS A 37 6.98 -11.66 -13.38
CA HIS A 37 5.68 -11.75 -12.71
C HIS A 37 4.58 -10.91 -13.35
N GLY A 38 4.91 -10.09 -14.36
CA GLY A 38 3.93 -9.36 -15.16
C GLY A 38 3.32 -8.15 -14.45
N GLU A 39 4.08 -7.49 -13.57
CA GLU A 39 3.65 -6.20 -13.00
C GLU A 39 3.31 -5.18 -14.10
N VAL A 40 2.18 -4.48 -13.93
CA VAL A 40 1.78 -3.38 -14.81
C VAL A 40 2.48 -2.09 -14.40
N GLY A 41 2.48 -1.81 -13.10
CA GLY A 41 3.10 -0.65 -12.48
C GLY A 41 3.20 -0.84 -10.98
N ALA A 42 4.28 -0.37 -10.38
CA ALA A 42 4.55 -0.54 -8.97
C ALA A 42 5.50 0.55 -8.44
N ALA A 43 5.56 0.66 -7.12
CA ALA A 43 6.57 1.44 -6.41
C ALA A 43 7.00 0.69 -5.15
N VAL A 44 8.24 0.90 -4.72
CA VAL A 44 8.76 0.41 -3.44
C VAL A 44 9.64 1.46 -2.78
N ALA A 45 9.39 1.70 -1.50
CA ALA A 45 10.18 2.58 -0.66
C ALA A 45 10.67 1.84 0.59
N VAL A 46 11.92 2.08 0.96
CA VAL A 46 12.56 1.54 2.17
C VAL A 46 13.23 2.68 2.91
N ALA A 47 12.85 2.88 4.17
CA ALA A 47 13.43 3.89 5.03
C ALA A 47 14.35 3.26 6.09
N LEU A 48 15.50 3.90 6.33
CA LEU A 48 16.37 3.61 7.48
C LEU A 48 16.41 4.86 8.37
N GLY A 49 15.73 4.79 9.50
CA GLY A 49 15.41 5.98 10.29
C GLY A 49 14.50 6.92 9.50
N ALA A 50 14.83 8.21 9.45
CA ALA A 50 14.07 9.23 8.75
C ALA A 50 14.44 9.40 7.25
N ARG A 51 15.27 8.52 6.69
CA ARG A 51 15.78 8.66 5.31
C ARG A 51 15.37 7.48 4.44
N PHE A 52 14.81 7.76 3.27
CA PHE A 52 14.61 6.76 2.23
C PHE A 52 15.97 6.37 1.63
N VAL A 53 16.31 5.08 1.75
CA VAL A 53 17.49 4.47 1.11
C VAL A 53 17.10 3.76 -0.20
N VAL A 54 15.82 3.49 -0.38
CA VAL A 54 15.18 3.11 -1.64
C VAL A 54 13.88 3.89 -1.76
N ASP A 55 13.65 4.49 -2.92
CA ASP A 55 12.38 5.11 -3.34
C ASP A 55 12.36 5.01 -4.87
N ILE A 56 11.82 3.89 -5.38
CA ILE A 56 11.81 3.57 -6.81
C ILE A 56 10.41 3.21 -7.29
N TRP A 57 10.12 3.53 -8.55
CA TRP A 57 8.86 3.22 -9.23
C TRP A 57 9.08 2.94 -10.71
N ALA A 58 8.14 2.24 -11.33
CA ALA A 58 8.20 1.88 -12.75
C ALA A 58 6.81 1.46 -13.29
N GLY A 59 6.73 1.39 -14.62
CA GLY A 59 5.58 0.84 -15.33
C GLY A 59 4.48 1.87 -15.58
N TRP A 60 3.23 1.41 -15.50
CA TRP A 60 2.05 2.13 -15.96
C TRP A 60 0.96 2.15 -14.89
N THR A 61 0.11 3.15 -14.93
CA THR A 61 -1.04 3.28 -14.02
C THR A 61 -2.25 2.43 -14.47
N ASP A 62 -2.21 1.90 -15.68
CA ASP A 62 -3.30 1.19 -16.33
C ASP A 62 -2.81 -0.01 -17.17
N GLY A 63 -3.66 -1.03 -17.32
CA GLY A 63 -3.33 -2.25 -18.07
C GLY A 63 -3.28 -2.08 -19.59
N THR A 64 -3.66 -0.91 -20.12
CA THR A 64 -3.50 -0.55 -21.54
C THR A 64 -2.19 0.17 -21.82
N CYS A 65 -1.37 0.41 -20.78
CA CYS A 65 -0.08 1.09 -20.86
C CYS A 65 -0.18 2.48 -21.51
N THR A 66 -1.21 3.26 -21.14
CA THR A 66 -1.44 4.59 -21.72
C THR A 66 -0.83 5.71 -20.90
N ARG A 67 -0.70 5.52 -19.58
CA ARG A 67 -0.14 6.52 -18.67
C ARG A 67 0.94 5.92 -17.78
N SER A 68 2.14 6.47 -17.88
CA SER A 68 3.30 6.04 -17.09
C SER A 68 3.07 6.26 -15.61
N TRP A 69 3.68 5.40 -14.80
CA TRP A 69 3.74 5.57 -13.36
C TRP A 69 4.70 6.74 -13.02
N GLU A 70 4.22 7.67 -12.22
CA GLU A 70 4.97 8.81 -11.70
C GLU A 70 5.22 8.68 -10.20
N ARG A 71 6.18 9.44 -9.66
CA ARG A 71 6.61 9.35 -8.24
C ARG A 71 5.45 9.42 -7.25
N ASP A 72 4.45 10.24 -7.54
CA ASP A 72 3.29 10.55 -6.70
C ASP A 72 2.00 9.86 -7.16
N THR A 73 2.12 8.85 -8.03
CA THR A 73 0.98 8.03 -8.44
C THR A 73 0.30 7.41 -7.23
N LEU A 74 -0.98 7.74 -7.04
CA LEU A 74 -1.80 7.18 -5.97
C LEU A 74 -2.45 5.88 -6.42
N VAL A 75 -2.42 4.88 -5.53
CA VAL A 75 -3.13 3.61 -5.70
C VAL A 75 -4.02 3.33 -4.50
N ASN A 76 -5.10 2.59 -4.73
CA ASN A 76 -5.86 2.04 -3.62
C ASN A 76 -5.02 0.97 -2.89
N VAL A 77 -4.79 1.17 -1.60
CA VAL A 77 -3.96 0.26 -0.78
C VAL A 77 -4.78 -0.79 -0.03
N PHE A 78 -6.10 -0.84 -0.25
CA PHE A 78 -7.02 -1.83 0.34
C PHE A 78 -6.84 -1.97 1.86
N SER A 79 -6.58 -3.19 2.35
CA SER A 79 -6.49 -3.50 3.78
C SER A 79 -5.35 -2.80 4.51
N VAL A 80 -4.36 -2.23 3.80
CA VAL A 80 -3.35 -1.34 4.42
C VAL A 80 -4.03 -0.17 5.14
N GLY A 81 -5.20 0.28 4.66
CA GLY A 81 -6.00 1.32 5.33
C GLY A 81 -6.41 0.98 6.77
N LYS A 82 -6.46 -0.32 7.14
CA LYS A 82 -6.76 -0.73 8.52
C LYS A 82 -5.71 -0.25 9.52
N ALA A 83 -4.44 -0.19 9.13
CA ALA A 83 -3.39 0.34 9.99
C ALA A 83 -3.62 1.82 10.30
N MET A 84 -4.06 2.61 9.32
CA MET A 84 -4.39 4.03 9.51
C MET A 84 -5.63 4.22 10.39
N ALA A 85 -6.65 3.38 10.23
CA ALA A 85 -7.82 3.38 11.11
C ALA A 85 -7.44 3.02 12.56
N ALA A 86 -6.62 1.99 12.75
CA ALA A 86 -6.12 1.59 14.06
C ALA A 86 -5.28 2.70 14.71
N LEU A 87 -4.37 3.33 13.97
CA LEU A 87 -3.59 4.46 14.47
C LEU A 87 -4.48 5.63 14.91
N SER A 88 -5.53 5.93 14.16
CA SER A 88 -6.50 6.96 14.54
C SER A 88 -7.18 6.65 15.88
N VAL A 89 -7.55 5.40 16.13
CA VAL A 89 -8.10 4.96 17.42
C VAL A 89 -7.05 5.07 18.53
N LEU A 90 -5.81 4.64 18.28
CA LEU A 90 -4.73 4.73 19.27
C LEU A 90 -4.38 6.17 19.66
N LEU A 91 -4.50 7.12 18.74
CA LEU A 91 -4.36 8.55 19.07
C LEU A 91 -5.48 9.04 20.00
N LEU A 92 -6.70 8.50 19.89
CA LEU A 92 -7.78 8.79 20.84
C LEU A 92 -7.54 8.12 22.20
N VAL A 93 -6.92 6.94 22.22
CA VAL A 93 -6.50 6.26 23.46
C VAL A 93 -5.46 7.09 24.19
N GLU A 94 -4.42 7.56 23.49
CA GLU A 94 -3.39 8.44 24.06
C GLU A 94 -4.00 9.72 24.67
N ARG A 95 -5.06 10.25 24.06
CA ARG A 95 -5.81 11.41 24.55
C ARG A 95 -6.79 11.11 25.68
N GLY A 96 -6.90 9.85 26.12
CA GLY A 96 -7.85 9.41 27.15
C GLY A 96 -9.32 9.45 26.71
N GLN A 97 -9.58 9.50 25.40
CA GLN A 97 -10.94 9.56 24.83
C GLN A 97 -11.50 8.17 24.53
N VAL A 98 -10.62 7.20 24.27
CA VAL A 98 -10.95 5.78 24.08
C VAL A 98 -10.16 4.94 25.08
N ASP A 99 -10.77 3.89 25.57
CA ASP A 99 -10.21 2.92 26.50
C ASP A 99 -10.34 1.55 25.84
N LEU A 100 -9.22 0.86 25.64
CA LEU A 100 -9.15 -0.38 24.87
C LEU A 100 -9.83 -1.55 25.58
N ASP A 101 -9.93 -1.50 26.91
CA ASP A 101 -10.58 -2.53 27.71
C ASP A 101 -12.05 -2.20 28.00
N ALA A 102 -12.52 -1.02 27.58
CA ALA A 102 -13.91 -0.64 27.71
C ALA A 102 -14.78 -1.36 26.67
N LEU A 103 -16.02 -1.67 27.06
CA LEU A 103 -17.00 -2.23 26.15
C LEU A 103 -17.28 -1.26 25.00
N VAL A 104 -17.40 -1.77 23.76
CA VAL A 104 -17.79 -0.95 22.58
C VAL A 104 -19.09 -0.18 22.84
N THR A 105 -20.00 -0.76 23.62
CA THR A 105 -21.28 -0.13 24.01
C THR A 105 -21.14 1.16 24.81
N ARG A 106 -19.98 1.41 25.43
CA ARG A 106 -19.65 2.71 26.05
C ARG A 106 -19.63 3.84 25.02
N TYR A 107 -19.16 3.56 23.80
CA TYR A 107 -19.02 4.53 22.72
C TYR A 107 -20.18 4.46 21.72
N TRP A 108 -20.72 3.25 21.51
CA TRP A 108 -21.81 2.99 20.59
C TRP A 108 -22.85 2.07 21.24
N PRO A 109 -23.83 2.61 21.99
CA PRO A 109 -24.79 1.82 22.76
C PRO A 109 -25.55 0.78 21.93
N ALA A 110 -25.98 1.15 20.72
CA ALA A 110 -26.72 0.25 19.82
C ALA A 110 -25.90 -0.96 19.35
N PHE A 111 -24.57 -0.92 19.46
CA PHE A 111 -23.72 -2.08 19.13
C PHE A 111 -24.07 -3.32 19.98
N GLY A 112 -24.58 -3.12 21.19
CA GLY A 112 -24.91 -4.21 22.14
C GLY A 112 -26.03 -5.15 21.69
N ALA A 113 -26.76 -4.82 20.61
CA ALA A 113 -27.78 -5.68 20.04
C ALA A 113 -27.22 -7.07 19.65
N ALA A 114 -28.10 -8.06 19.54
CA ALA A 114 -27.76 -9.44 19.13
C ALA A 114 -26.61 -10.07 19.95
N GLY A 115 -26.59 -9.82 21.27
CA GLY A 115 -25.64 -10.47 22.20
C GLY A 115 -24.23 -9.88 22.23
N LYS A 116 -23.98 -8.73 21.59
CA LYS A 116 -22.64 -8.11 21.50
C LYS A 116 -22.30 -7.14 22.64
N SER A 117 -23.10 -7.13 23.71
CA SER A 117 -22.95 -6.16 24.81
C SER A 117 -21.64 -6.28 25.61
N ARG A 118 -20.92 -7.39 25.46
CA ARG A 118 -19.68 -7.70 26.21
C ARG A 118 -18.40 -7.59 25.37
N ILE A 119 -18.49 -7.12 24.12
CA ILE A 119 -17.33 -6.95 23.24
C ILE A 119 -16.58 -5.66 23.63
N THR A 120 -15.26 -5.78 23.72
CA THR A 120 -14.29 -4.68 23.82
C THR A 120 -13.80 -4.30 22.42
#